data_AF-A0A955AC14-F1
#
_entry.id   AF-A0A955AC14-F1
#
_cell.length_a   1.000
_cell.length_b   1.000
_cell.length_c   1.000
_cell.angle_alpha   90.00
_cell.angle_beta   90.00
_cell.angle_gamma   90.00
#
_symmetry.space_group_name_H-M   'P 1'
#
loop_
_entity.id
_entity.type
_entity.pdbx_description
1 polymer ?
#
loop_
_entity_poly.entity_id
_entity_poly.type
_entity_poly.pdbx_seq_one_letter_code
_entity_poly.pdbx_strand_id
1 'polypeptide(L)'
;MTTKKLSLEDLENNVPLPEILQAEWAKDQVLQLFADLAAGAQVQHVQLKTAATDATVPLAAAEAAFVADDAHAIQVRYVFEGEMWCDTIMPGNPTTKIIRNRVANDLT
;
A
#
# COMPACT_ATOMS: atom_id res chain seq x y z
N MET A 1 -17.28 13.62 -2.16
CA MET A 1 -16.94 12.65 -3.23
C MET A 1 -17.59 11.34 -2.87
N THR A 2 -18.52 10.90 -3.70
CA THR A 2 -19.25 9.65 -3.50
C THR A 2 -18.28 8.54 -3.86
N THR A 3 -17.76 7.83 -2.85
CA THR A 3 -17.10 6.53 -3.06
C THR A 3 -18.05 5.72 -3.93
N LYS A 4 -17.77 5.55 -5.24
CA LYS A 4 -18.61 4.70 -6.07
C LYS A 4 -18.33 3.28 -5.59
N LYS A 5 -19.13 2.84 -4.61
CA LYS A 5 -19.18 1.43 -4.21
C LYS A 5 -19.50 0.66 -5.47
N LEU A 6 -18.73 -0.38 -5.76
CA LEU A 6 -19.13 -1.36 -6.78
C LEU A 6 -20.58 -1.75 -6.52
N SER A 7 -21.46 -1.50 -7.49
CA SER A 7 -22.83 -2.02 -7.43
C SER A 7 -22.85 -3.45 -7.97
N LEU A 8 -23.90 -4.21 -7.65
CA LEU A 8 -24.13 -5.50 -8.30
C LEU A 8 -24.24 -5.35 -9.83
N GLU A 9 -24.74 -4.21 -10.31
CA GLU A 9 -24.86 -3.94 -11.74
C GLU A 9 -23.49 -3.80 -12.41
N ASP A 10 -22.47 -3.25 -11.70
CA ASP A 10 -21.10 -3.18 -12.24
C ASP A 10 -20.51 -4.60 -12.44
N LEU A 11 -20.84 -5.56 -11.56
CA LEU A 11 -20.44 -6.97 -11.70
C LEU A 11 -21.18 -7.67 -12.85
N GLU A 12 -22.49 -7.41 -13.00
CA GLU A 12 -23.31 -7.95 -14.09
C GLU A 12 -22.90 -7.41 -15.47
N ASN A 13 -22.37 -6.18 -15.52
CA ASN A 13 -21.87 -5.53 -16.73
C ASN A 13 -20.39 -5.83 -17.06
N ASN A 14 -19.74 -6.76 -16.35
CA ASN A 14 -18.31 -7.09 -16.51
C ASN A 14 -17.38 -5.86 -16.45
N VAL A 15 -17.66 -4.89 -15.57
CA VAL A 15 -16.72 -3.81 -15.30
C VAL A 15 -15.43 -4.43 -14.71
N PRO A 16 -14.23 -4.11 -15.25
CA PRO A 16 -12.98 -4.68 -14.73
C PRO A 16 -12.82 -4.36 -13.25
N LEU A 17 -12.66 -5.40 -12.43
CA LEU A 17 -12.35 -5.24 -11.01
C LEU A 17 -10.98 -4.57 -10.86
N PRO A 18 -10.78 -3.75 -9.81
CA PRO A 18 -9.46 -3.24 -9.48
C PRO A 18 -8.48 -4.40 -9.35
N GLU A 19 -7.31 -4.26 -9.96
CA GLU A 19 -6.26 -5.26 -9.86
C GLU A 19 -5.74 -5.30 -8.42
N ILE A 20 -5.91 -6.45 -7.78
CA ILE A 20 -5.39 -6.74 -6.43
C ILE A 20 -4.29 -7.79 -6.59
N LEU A 21 -3.05 -7.38 -6.33
CA LEU A 21 -1.91 -8.27 -6.30
C LEU A 21 -1.57 -8.58 -4.84
N GLN A 22 -1.51 -9.87 -4.48
CA GLN A 22 -1.13 -10.31 -3.14
C GLN A 22 0.09 -11.21 -3.22
N ALA A 23 1.09 -10.94 -2.35
CA ALA A 23 2.29 -11.75 -2.24
C ALA A 23 2.76 -11.86 -0.78
N GLU A 24 3.57 -12.89 -0.52
CA GLU A 24 4.31 -13.08 0.74
C GLU A 24 5.79 -12.85 0.46
N TRP A 25 6.38 -11.87 1.12
CA TRP A 25 7.73 -11.40 0.85
C TRP A 25 8.65 -11.57 2.05
N ALA A 26 9.93 -11.82 1.78
CA ALA A 26 10.97 -11.79 2.79
C ALA A 26 11.31 -10.34 3.19
N LYS A 27 11.89 -10.16 4.38
CA LYS A 27 12.18 -8.83 4.96
C LYS A 27 13.06 -7.98 4.04
N ASP A 28 14.07 -8.57 3.41
CA ASP A 28 14.96 -7.91 2.44
C ASP A 28 14.21 -7.38 1.20
N GLN A 29 13.24 -8.12 0.67
CA GLN A 29 12.41 -7.66 -0.45
C GLN A 29 11.53 -6.46 -0.06
N VAL A 30 11.04 -6.43 1.17
CA VAL A 30 10.28 -5.28 1.69
C VAL A 30 11.19 -4.05 1.88
N LEU A 31 12.41 -4.25 2.36
CA LEU A 31 13.40 -3.16 2.45
C LEU A 31 13.78 -2.62 1.07
N GLN A 32 13.92 -3.49 0.07
CA GLN A 32 14.13 -3.06 -1.31
C GLN A 32 12.94 -2.21 -1.81
N LEU A 33 11.70 -2.60 -1.50
CA LEU A 33 10.52 -1.79 -1.84
C LEU A 33 10.57 -0.39 -1.21
N PHE A 34 10.97 -0.26 0.06
CA PHE A 34 11.15 1.08 0.66
C PHE A 34 12.18 1.92 -0.09
N ALA A 35 13.31 1.32 -0.48
CA ALA A 35 14.34 1.98 -1.27
C ALA A 35 13.81 2.41 -2.65
N ASP A 36 13.08 1.53 -3.34
CA ASP A 36 12.50 1.80 -4.66
C ASP A 36 11.45 2.92 -4.58
N LEU A 37 10.59 2.91 -3.56
CA LEU A 37 9.61 3.96 -3.30
C LEU A 37 10.28 5.31 -3.02
N ALA A 38 11.37 5.32 -2.26
CA ALA A 38 12.10 6.54 -1.95
C ALA A 38 12.83 7.12 -3.18
N ALA A 39 13.32 6.26 -4.08
CA ALA A 39 14.12 6.66 -5.23
C ALA A 39 13.30 6.97 -6.49
N GLY A 40 12.18 6.29 -6.69
CA GLY A 40 11.49 6.26 -7.98
C GLY A 40 9.99 6.57 -7.95
N ALA A 41 9.37 6.66 -6.78
CA ALA A 41 7.93 6.92 -6.66
C ALA A 41 7.63 8.27 -6.04
N GLN A 42 6.53 8.88 -6.48
CA GLN A 42 5.98 10.06 -5.79
C GLN A 42 5.06 9.59 -4.67
N VAL A 43 5.61 9.44 -3.47
CA VAL A 43 4.84 9.05 -2.27
C VAL A 43 3.92 10.19 -1.85
N GLN A 44 2.63 9.91 -1.80
CA GLN A 44 1.56 10.88 -1.47
C GLN A 44 1.13 10.77 -0.01
N HIS A 45 1.06 9.55 0.52
CA HIS A 45 0.59 9.30 1.88
C HIS A 45 1.21 8.02 2.43
N VAL A 46 1.61 8.05 3.70
CA VAL A 46 2.00 6.84 4.44
C VAL A 46 1.27 6.80 5.77
N GLN A 47 0.49 5.75 5.98
CA GLN A 47 -0.18 5.46 7.25
C GLN A 47 0.55 4.32 7.94
N LEU A 48 0.98 4.53 9.18
CA LEU A 48 1.63 3.52 10.02
C LEU A 48 0.71 3.18 11.19
N LYS A 49 0.45 1.88 11.34
CA LYS A 49 -0.21 1.29 12.50
C LYS A 49 0.82 0.53 13.34
N THR A 50 0.85 0.85 14.63
CA THR A 50 1.61 0.14 15.67
C THR A 50 0.65 -0.29 16.78
N ALA A 51 1.17 -0.84 17.89
CA ALA A 51 0.38 -1.07 19.10
C ALA A 51 -0.14 0.23 19.73
N ALA A 52 0.60 1.34 19.59
CA ALA A 52 0.31 2.59 20.29
C ALA A 52 -0.45 3.62 19.44
N THR A 53 -0.31 3.57 18.11
CA THR A 53 -0.84 4.62 17.23
C THR A 53 -1.25 4.09 15.87
N ASP A 54 -2.15 4.83 15.22
CA ASP A 54 -2.50 4.73 13.81
C ASP A 54 -2.41 6.15 13.24
N ALA A 55 -1.27 6.47 12.61
CA ALA A 55 -0.93 7.85 12.25
C ALA A 55 -0.27 7.95 10.87
N THR A 56 -0.43 9.14 10.28
CA THR A 56 0.29 9.52 9.06
C THR A 56 1.74 9.88 9.42
N VAL A 57 2.69 9.27 8.73
CA VAL A 57 4.13 9.43 8.99
C VAL A 57 4.91 9.62 7.69
N PRO A 58 6.17 10.09 7.74
CA PRO A 58 7.07 10.02 6.59
C PRO A 58 7.42 8.57 6.23
N LEU A 59 7.74 8.30 4.96
CA LEU A 59 8.14 6.96 4.48
C LEU A 59 9.30 6.37 5.30
N ALA A 60 10.34 7.17 5.57
CA ALA A 60 11.49 6.73 6.37
C ALA A 60 11.14 6.33 7.81
N ALA A 61 10.12 6.96 8.41
CA ALA A 61 9.66 6.59 9.75
C ALA A 61 8.90 5.26 9.73
N ALA A 62 8.13 5.00 8.66
CA ALA A 62 7.48 3.71 8.47
C ALA A 62 8.50 2.59 8.23
N GLU A 63 9.54 2.84 7.42
CA GLU A 63 10.65 1.90 7.22
C GLU A 63 11.37 1.58 8.55
N ALA A 64 11.69 2.60 9.35
CA ALA A 64 12.32 2.40 10.65
C ALA A 64 11.46 1.54 11.59
N ALA A 65 10.14 1.78 11.64
CA ALA A 65 9.22 0.97 12.43
C ALA A 65 9.10 -0.48 11.91
N PHE A 66 9.20 -0.68 10.60
CA PHE A 66 9.26 -2.03 10.00
C PHE A 66 10.55 -2.77 10.38
N VAL A 67 11.70 -2.09 10.30
CA VAL A 67 13.00 -2.67 10.67
C VAL A 67 13.01 -3.08 12.15
N ALA A 68 12.46 -2.23 13.02
CA ALA A 68 12.35 -2.45 14.46
C ALA A 68 11.30 -3.50 14.86
N ASP A 69 10.55 -4.07 13.91
CA ASP A 69 9.45 -5.00 14.15
C ASP A 69 8.30 -4.41 15.01
N ASP A 70 8.16 -3.08 15.02
CA ASP A 70 7.12 -2.33 15.75
C ASP A 70 5.87 -2.06 14.89
N ALA A 71 5.98 -2.19 13.57
CA ALA A 71 4.88 -1.97 12.63
C ALA A 71 3.93 -3.17 12.60
N HIS A 72 2.64 -2.92 12.85
CA HIS A 72 1.57 -3.91 12.64
C HIS A 72 1.00 -3.86 11.22
N ALA A 73 0.94 -2.66 10.64
CA ALA A 73 0.59 -2.47 9.23
C ALA A 73 1.13 -1.12 8.74
N ILE A 74 1.50 -1.06 7.47
CA ILE A 74 1.90 0.16 6.78
C ILE A 74 1.09 0.25 5.50
N GLN A 75 0.47 1.38 5.24
CA GLN A 75 -0.17 1.67 3.97
C GLN A 75 0.56 2.81 3.28
N VAL A 76 0.99 2.59 2.04
CA VAL A 76 1.69 3.58 1.22
C VAL A 76 0.84 3.88 -0.01
N ARG A 77 0.47 5.14 -0.21
CA ARG A 77 -0.14 5.63 -1.45
C ARG A 77 0.90 6.42 -2.23
N TYR A 78 1.09 6.08 -3.50
CA TYR A 78 2.12 6.68 -4.33
C TYR A 78 1.73 6.69 -5.81
N VAL A 79 2.44 7.50 -6.60
CA VAL A 79 2.37 7.47 -8.06
C VAL A 79 3.66 6.87 -8.61
N PHE A 80 3.55 5.88 -9.48
CA PHE A 80 4.66 5.24 -10.18
C PHE A 80 4.26 5.06 -11.65
N GLU A 81 5.13 5.49 -12.57
CA GLU A 81 4.88 5.45 -14.02
C GLU A 81 3.54 6.09 -14.45
N GLY A 82 3.09 7.14 -13.74
CA GLY A 82 1.83 7.84 -14.03
C GLY A 82 0.58 7.15 -13.48
N GLU A 83 0.72 6.03 -12.79
CA GLU A 83 -0.37 5.26 -12.20
C GLU A 83 -0.39 5.42 -10.68
N MET A 84 -1.59 5.50 -10.09
CA MET A 84 -1.75 5.57 -8.65
C MET A 84 -1.84 4.18 -8.04
N TRP A 85 -1.01 3.95 -7.03
CA TRP A 85 -0.92 2.69 -6.30
C TRP A 85 -1.17 2.87 -4.82
N CYS A 86 -1.68 1.83 -4.20
CA CYS A 86 -1.83 1.73 -2.75
C CYS A 86 -1.35 0.36 -2.30
N ASP A 87 -0.24 0.35 -1.58
CA ASP A 87 0.35 -0.86 -1.01
C ASP A 87 0.00 -0.95 0.47
N THR A 88 -0.41 -2.13 0.91
CA THR A 88 -0.60 -2.48 2.32
C THR A 88 0.40 -3.57 2.68
N ILE A 89 1.31 -3.22 3.58
CA ILE A 89 2.40 -4.04 4.10
C ILE A 89 1.98 -4.50 5.49
N MET A 90 1.80 -5.80 5.68
CA MET A 90 1.43 -6.41 6.96
C MET A 90 2.57 -7.31 7.42
N PRO A 91 3.44 -6.81 8.32
CA PRO A 91 4.56 -7.57 8.83
C PRO A 91 4.07 -8.82 9.56
N GLY A 92 4.77 -9.92 9.34
CA GLY A 92 4.54 -11.21 9.98
C GLY A 92 5.87 -11.91 10.22
N ASN A 93 5.81 -13.07 10.88
CA ASN A 93 6.95 -13.93 11.10
C ASN A 93 6.62 -15.32 10.52
N PRO A 94 7.31 -15.81 9.47
CA PRO A 94 8.57 -15.28 8.92
C PRO A 94 8.45 -14.30 7.75
N THR A 95 7.26 -14.15 7.14
CA THR A 95 7.06 -13.35 5.93
C THR A 95 6.18 -12.14 6.17
N THR A 96 6.32 -11.15 5.31
CA THR A 96 5.46 -9.96 5.24
C THR A 96 4.45 -10.14 4.12
N LYS A 97 3.16 -10.01 4.45
CA LYS A 97 2.12 -9.99 3.43
C LYS A 97 2.05 -8.60 2.79
N ILE A 98 2.07 -8.57 1.47
CA ILE A 98 1.93 -7.35 0.67
C ILE A 98 0.64 -7.47 -0.15
N ILE A 99 -0.22 -6.47 -0.04
CA ILE A 99 -1.42 -6.30 -0.88
C ILE A 99 -1.24 -5.01 -1.65
N ARG A 100 -1.20 -5.08 -2.98
CA ARG A 100 -1.09 -3.92 -3.85
C ARG A 100 -2.36 -3.74 -4.65
N ASN A 101 -2.89 -2.53 -4.59
CA ASN A 101 -4.07 -2.15 -5.33
C ASN A 101 -3.71 -1.02 -6.26
N ARG A 102 -3.99 -1.20 -7.55
CA ARG A 102 -4.03 -0.07 -8.46
C ARG A 102 -5.29 0.74 -8.16
N VAL A 103 -5.11 2.00 -7.79
CA VAL A 103 -6.22 2.90 -7.48
C VAL A 103 -6.60 3.60 -8.77
N ALA A 104 -7.89 3.53 -9.15
CA ALA A 104 -8.38 4.31 -10.27
C ALA A 104 -8.10 5.79 -9.99
N ASN A 105 -7.40 6.43 -10.92
CA ASN A 105 -7.20 7.87 -10.87
C ASN A 105 -8.51 8.50 -11.34
N ASP A 106 -9.45 8.69 -10.41
CA ASP A 106 -10.67 9.47 -10.68
C ASP A 106 -10.26 10.95 -10.80
N LEU A 107 -9.58 11.30 -11.89
CA LEU A 107 -9.40 12.67 -12.34
C LEU A 107 -10.72 13.11 -12.96
N THR A 108 -11.56 13.74 -12.14
CA THR A 108 -12.59 14.68 -12.57
C THR A 108 -12.49 15.94 -11.73
#